data_AF-A0A2T3A5X7-F1
#
_entry.id   AF-A0A2T3A5X7-F1
#
_cell.length_a   1.000
_cell.length_b   1.000
_cell.length_c   1.000
_cell.angle_alpha   90.00
_cell.angle_beta   90.00
_cell.angle_gamma   90.00
#
_symmetry.space_group_name_H-M   'P 1'
#
loop_
_entity.id
_entity.type
_entity.pdbx_description
1 polymer ?
#
loop_
_entity_poly.entity_id
_entity_poly.type
_entity_poly.pdbx_seq_one_letter_code
_entity_poly.pdbx_strand_id
1 'polypeptide(L)'
;MAAAAVAVAHPVAASFSTPSAAAPPGQPDIEYAPDHAKYLARGRRRQQTEVLPKSVPEAFPKQLSGSLVWEGETLAENYDWTYVFNKDQLAEIDTAVKHFK
;
A
#
# COMPACT_ATOMS: atom_id res chain seq x y z
N MET A 1 60.67 -36.37 0.72
CA MET A 1 60.02 -36.44 -0.60
C MET A 1 58.69 -35.73 -0.50
N ALA A 2 58.41 -34.86 -1.47
CA ALA A 2 57.44 -33.78 -1.40
C ALA A 2 55.98 -34.25 -1.51
N ALA A 3 55.09 -33.59 -0.75
CA ALA A 3 53.65 -33.76 -0.83
C ALA A 3 53.11 -33.10 -2.12
N ALA A 4 52.39 -33.86 -2.92
CA ALA A 4 51.69 -33.37 -4.11
C ALA A 4 50.34 -32.77 -3.69
N ALA A 5 50.14 -31.48 -3.97
CA ALA A 5 48.88 -30.80 -3.78
C ALA A 5 47.88 -31.21 -4.87
N VAL A 6 46.74 -31.78 -4.48
CA VAL A 6 45.61 -32.05 -5.37
C VAL A 6 44.82 -30.76 -5.54
N ALA A 7 44.81 -30.22 -6.77
CA ALA A 7 44.00 -29.07 -7.13
C ALA A 7 42.52 -29.49 -7.23
N VAL A 8 41.68 -28.96 -6.35
CA VAL A 8 40.21 -29.13 -6.42
C VAL A 8 39.67 -28.16 -7.48
N ALA A 9 39.21 -28.72 -8.60
CA ALA A 9 38.50 -27.96 -9.62
C ALA A 9 37.08 -27.63 -9.12
N HIS A 10 36.75 -26.35 -9.03
CA HIS A 10 35.41 -25.86 -8.67
C HIS A 10 34.53 -25.80 -9.92
N PRO A 11 33.43 -26.56 -10.01
CA PRO A 11 32.52 -26.50 -11.16
C PRO A 11 31.54 -25.33 -10.96
N VAL A 12 32.02 -24.09 -11.07
CA VAL A 12 31.14 -22.91 -11.00
C VAL A 12 31.21 -22.14 -12.31
N ALA A 13 30.84 -22.82 -13.39
CA ALA A 13 30.50 -22.16 -14.65
C ALA A 13 29.43 -22.98 -15.37
N ALA A 14 28.34 -23.31 -14.67
CA ALA A 14 27.11 -23.69 -15.33
C ALA A 14 26.48 -22.40 -15.89
N SER A 15 26.53 -22.23 -17.20
CA SER A 15 25.85 -21.15 -17.91
C SER A 15 24.35 -21.22 -17.63
N PHE A 16 23.82 -20.26 -16.87
CA PHE A 16 22.37 -20.11 -16.73
C PHE A 16 21.82 -19.58 -18.06
N SER A 17 21.13 -20.43 -18.81
CA SER A 17 20.44 -20.02 -20.03
C SER A 17 19.17 -19.28 -19.63
N THR A 18 19.19 -17.95 -19.68
CA THR A 18 18.00 -17.13 -19.42
C THR A 18 16.99 -17.40 -20.53
N PRO A 19 15.81 -17.98 -20.24
CA PRO A 19 14.78 -18.13 -21.26
C PRO A 19 14.35 -16.76 -21.76
N SER A 20 14.14 -16.64 -23.07
CA SER A 20 13.63 -15.40 -23.67
C SER A 20 12.31 -15.02 -23.01
N ALA A 21 12.24 -13.81 -22.45
CA ALA A 21 11.02 -13.30 -21.84
C ALA A 21 9.92 -13.22 -22.92
N ALA A 22 8.73 -13.74 -22.59
CA ALA A 22 7.57 -13.56 -23.46
C ALA A 22 7.37 -12.07 -23.72
N ALA A 23 7.04 -11.70 -24.97
CA ALA A 23 6.82 -10.32 -25.35
C ALA A 23 5.86 -9.67 -24.34
N PRO A 24 6.19 -8.48 -23.81
CA PRO A 24 5.34 -7.85 -22.83
C PRO A 24 3.95 -7.70 -23.43
N PRO A 25 2.87 -8.03 -22.69
CA PRO A 25 1.54 -7.65 -23.13
C PRO A 25 1.61 -6.16 -23.49
N GLY A 26 1.16 -5.80 -24.68
CA GLY A 26 1.31 -4.44 -25.22
C GLY A 26 0.85 -3.37 -24.23
N GLN A 27 1.22 -2.10 -24.49
CA GLN A 27 0.91 -1.00 -23.58
C GLN A 27 -0.54 -1.09 -23.10
N PRO A 28 -0.78 -1.25 -21.79
CA PRO A 28 -2.13 -1.34 -21.28
C PRO A 28 -2.87 -0.04 -21.59
N ASP A 29 -4.17 -0.16 -21.87
CA ASP A 29 -5.06 0.98 -22.06
C ASP A 29 -5.19 1.76 -20.74
N ILE A 30 -4.24 2.67 -20.52
CA ILE A 30 -4.12 3.52 -19.34
C ILE A 30 -4.16 4.96 -19.85
N GLU A 31 -5.31 5.59 -19.67
CA GLU A 31 -5.46 7.03 -19.86
C GLU A 31 -5.06 7.78 -18.58
N TYR A 32 -4.70 9.05 -18.73
CA TYR A 32 -4.38 9.92 -17.60
C TYR A 32 -5.60 10.11 -16.68
N ALA A 33 -6.79 10.24 -17.27
CA ALA A 33 -8.02 10.42 -16.54
C ALA A 33 -8.56 9.08 -16.02
N PRO A 34 -9.09 9.02 -14.78
CA PRO A 34 -9.81 7.85 -14.30
C PRO A 34 -11.06 7.56 -15.14
N ASP A 35 -11.10 6.41 -15.81
CA ASP A 35 -12.31 5.92 -16.49
C ASP A 35 -13.05 4.93 -15.58
N HIS A 36 -14.24 5.35 -15.14
CA HIS A 36 -15.11 4.57 -14.27
C HIS A 36 -15.62 3.28 -14.93
N ALA A 37 -15.93 3.30 -16.23
CA ALA A 37 -16.41 2.12 -16.94
C ALA A 37 -15.30 1.07 -17.07
N LYS A 38 -14.08 1.48 -17.40
CA LYS A 38 -12.90 0.59 -17.44
C LYS A 38 -12.58 0.04 -16.04
N TYR A 39 -12.72 0.84 -14.98
CA TYR A 39 -12.58 0.38 -13.59
C TYR A 39 -13.56 -0.75 -13.25
N LEU A 40 -14.86 -0.54 -13.50
CA LEU A 40 -15.89 -1.53 -13.22
C LEU A 40 -15.71 -2.81 -14.06
N ALA A 41 -15.36 -2.66 -15.35
CA ALA A 41 -15.11 -3.79 -16.24
C ALA A 41 -13.93 -4.65 -15.75
N ARG A 42 -12.85 -4.00 -15.29
CA ARG A 42 -11.70 -4.68 -14.68
C ARG A 42 -12.12 -5.45 -13.42
N GLY A 43 -12.90 -4.83 -12.54
CA GLY A 43 -13.41 -5.48 -11.33
C GLY A 43 -14.20 -6.75 -11.64
N ARG A 44 -15.15 -6.67 -12.58
CA ARG A 44 -15.94 -7.84 -13.02
C ARG A 44 -15.07 -8.95 -13.62
N ARG A 45 -14.13 -8.60 -14.51
CA ARG A 45 -13.22 -9.57 -15.12
C ARG A 45 -12.43 -10.32 -14.05
N ARG A 46 -11.82 -9.61 -13.09
CA ARG A 46 -11.02 -10.22 -12.03
C ARG A 46 -11.84 -11.20 -11.18
N GLN A 47 -13.07 -10.84 -10.83
CA GLN A 47 -13.97 -11.72 -10.08
C GLN A 47 -14.35 -13.00 -10.85
N GLN A 48 -14.38 -12.94 -12.19
CA GLN A 48 -14.72 -14.09 -13.05
C GLN A 48 -13.52 -14.98 -13.37
N THR A 49 -12.32 -14.40 -13.53
CA THR A 49 -11.15 -15.12 -14.07
C THR A 49 -10.12 -15.51 -13.02
N GLU A 50 -10.14 -14.88 -11.84
CA GLU A 50 -9.11 -15.08 -10.81
C GLU A 50 -9.69 -15.75 -9.56
N VAL A 51 -8.87 -16.54 -8.86
CA VAL A 51 -9.21 -17.07 -7.53
C VAL A 51 -8.79 -16.02 -6.50
N LEU A 52 -9.75 -15.22 -6.05
CA LEU A 52 -9.50 -14.18 -5.06
C LEU A 52 -9.62 -14.74 -3.64
N PRO A 53 -8.65 -14.48 -2.74
CA PRO A 53 -8.76 -14.88 -1.34
C PRO A 53 -9.92 -14.11 -0.69
N LYS A 54 -10.78 -14.85 0.01
CA LYS A 54 -11.94 -14.29 0.73
C LYS A 54 -11.66 -14.01 2.21
N SER A 55 -10.45 -14.36 2.66
CA SER A 55 -10.01 -14.17 4.03
C SER A 55 -8.80 -13.24 4.06
N VAL A 56 -8.69 -12.54 5.18
CA VAL A 56 -7.52 -11.75 5.55
C VAL A 56 -6.31 -12.71 5.71
N PRO A 57 -5.07 -12.29 5.36
CA PRO A 57 -3.87 -13.11 5.55
C PRO A 57 -3.64 -13.49 7.02
N GLU A 58 -2.95 -14.60 7.26
CA GLU A 58 -2.76 -15.17 8.61
C GLU A 58 -2.10 -14.20 9.61
N ALA A 59 -1.23 -13.32 9.15
CA ALA A 59 -0.56 -12.31 9.98
C ALA A 59 -1.40 -11.05 10.25
N PHE A 60 -2.58 -10.92 9.64
CA PHE A 60 -3.43 -9.74 9.79
C PHE A 60 -4.62 -10.03 10.71
N PRO A 61 -4.97 -9.08 11.60
CA PRO A 61 -6.12 -9.24 12.47
C PRO A 61 -7.41 -9.26 11.63
N LYS A 62 -8.32 -10.19 11.96
CA LYS A 62 -9.63 -10.30 11.28
C LYS A 62 -10.51 -9.08 11.50
N GLN A 63 -10.29 -8.36 12.60
CA GLN A 63 -11.01 -7.16 12.98
C GLN A 63 -10.05 -6.22 13.69
N LEU A 64 -10.17 -4.92 13.44
CA LEU A 64 -9.50 -3.89 14.20
C LEU A 64 -10.36 -3.54 15.41
N SER A 65 -9.77 -3.57 16.60
CA SER A 65 -10.38 -3.05 17.82
C SER A 65 -9.49 -1.96 18.40
N GLY A 66 -10.09 -0.84 18.79
CA GLY A 66 -9.35 0.29 19.36
C GLY A 66 -10.19 1.54 19.40
N SER A 67 -9.77 2.53 20.20
CA SER A 67 -10.43 3.83 20.32
C SER A 67 -10.37 4.69 19.06
N LEU A 68 -9.57 4.28 18.06
CA LEU A 68 -9.47 4.94 16.76
C LEU A 68 -10.23 4.22 15.65
N VAL A 69 -10.88 3.09 15.97
CA VAL A 69 -11.75 2.39 15.03
C VAL A 69 -13.12 3.04 15.12
N TRP A 70 -13.58 3.59 14.00
CA TRP A 70 -14.86 4.28 13.90
C TRP A 70 -15.65 3.78 12.69
N GLU A 71 -16.96 3.83 12.80
CA GLU A 71 -17.88 3.59 11.69
C GLU A 71 -18.44 4.93 11.21
N GLY A 72 -18.52 5.12 9.89
CA GLY A 72 -18.87 6.42 9.31
C GLY A 72 -20.24 6.94 9.77
N GLU A 73 -21.19 6.04 10.00
CA GLU A 73 -22.54 6.38 10.47
C GLU A 73 -22.57 6.81 11.95
N THR A 74 -21.70 6.26 12.80
CA THR A 74 -21.71 6.50 14.25
C THR A 74 -20.63 7.48 14.71
N LEU A 75 -19.78 7.95 13.80
CA LEU A 75 -18.65 8.83 14.10
C LEU A 75 -19.10 10.12 14.80
N ALA A 76 -20.16 10.77 14.31
CA ALA A 76 -20.66 12.04 14.84
C ALA A 76 -21.36 11.89 16.20
N GLU A 77 -21.83 10.69 16.54
CA GLU A 77 -22.50 10.41 17.82
C GLU A 77 -21.49 10.14 18.93
N ASN A 78 -20.36 9.52 18.59
CA ASN A 78 -19.41 9.00 19.58
C ASN A 78 -18.18 9.89 19.79
N TYR A 79 -17.83 10.73 18.82
CA TYR A 79 -16.61 11.54 18.87
C TYR A 79 -16.92 13.02 18.65
N ASP A 80 -16.61 13.84 19.66
CA ASP A 80 -16.52 15.29 19.49
C ASP A 80 -15.10 15.66 19.04
N TRP A 81 -14.89 15.55 17.75
CA TRP A 81 -13.66 15.91 17.03
C TRP A 81 -13.57 17.42 16.76
N THR A 82 -14.60 18.20 17.10
CA THR A 82 -14.62 19.64 16.85
C THR A 82 -14.08 20.38 18.08
N TYR A 83 -12.87 20.92 17.97
CA TYR A 83 -12.33 21.76 19.02
C TYR A 83 -12.84 23.20 18.89
N VAL A 84 -13.59 23.67 19.90
CA VAL A 84 -14.08 25.05 19.97
C VAL A 84 -13.14 25.87 20.84
N PHE A 85 -12.52 26.89 20.26
CA PHE A 85 -11.64 27.80 20.99
C PHE A 85 -12.42 28.60 22.05
N ASN A 86 -11.83 28.71 23.23
CA ASN A 86 -12.33 29.63 24.25
C ASN A 86 -11.83 31.07 24.01
N LYS A 87 -12.37 32.02 24.77
CA LYS A 87 -12.07 33.45 24.58
C LYS A 87 -10.59 33.79 24.81
N ASP A 88 -9.94 33.11 25.76
CA ASP A 88 -8.55 33.38 26.12
C ASP A 88 -7.61 32.90 25.01
N GLN A 89 -7.88 31.72 24.44
CA GLN A 89 -7.15 31.19 23.29
C GLN A 89 -7.29 32.07 22.05
N LEU A 90 -8.49 32.59 21.80
CA LEU A 90 -8.71 33.53 20.70
C LEU A 90 -7.91 34.84 20.91
N ALA A 91 -7.83 35.34 22.14
CA ALA A 91 -7.06 36.53 22.48
C ALA A 91 -5.55 36.31 22.34
N GLU A 92 -5.06 35.12 22.70
CA GLU A 92 -3.67 34.70 22.49
C GLU A 92 -3.32 34.70 21.00
N ILE A 93 -4.16 34.03 20.17
CA ILE A 93 -3.95 33.96 18.72
C ILE A 93 -3.97 35.36 18.10
N ASP A 94 -4.92 36.23 18.48
CA ASP A 94 -4.97 37.61 17.97
C ASP A 94 -3.71 38.41 18.31
N THR A 95 -3.19 38.23 19.53
CA THR A 95 -1.94 38.88 19.96
C THR A 95 -0.76 38.36 19.16
N ALA A 96 -0.63 37.04 19.00
CA ALA A 96 0.44 36.43 18.22
C ALA A 96 0.41 36.89 16.75
N VAL A 97 -0.76 36.93 16.13
CA VAL A 97 -0.92 37.40 14.74
C VAL A 97 -0.49 38.86 14.57
N LYS A 98 -0.73 39.73 15.57
CA LYS A 98 -0.26 41.13 15.54
C LYS A 98 1.25 41.25 15.60
N HIS A 99 1.95 40.31 16.23
CA HIS A 99 3.42 40.31 16.30
C HIS A 99 4.11 39.97 14.97
N PHE A 100 3.42 39.26 14.07
CA PHE A 100 3.95 38.88 12.75
C PHE A 100 3.68 39.90 11.64
N LYS A 101 3.02 41.03 11.95
CA LYS A 101 2.77 42.14 11.03
C LYS A 101 3.82 43.23 11.20
#